data_AF-A0A822DGU8-F1
#
_entry.id   AF-A0A822DGU8-F1
#
_cell.length_a   1.000
_cell.length_b   1.000
_cell.length_c   1.000
_cell.angle_alpha   90.00
_cell.angle_beta   90.00
_cell.angle_gamma   90.00
#
_symmetry.space_group_name_H-M   'P 1'
#
loop_
_entity.id
_entity.type
_entity.pdbx_description
1 polymer ?
#
loop_
_entity_poly.entity_id
_entity_poly.type
_entity_poly.pdbx_seq_one_letter_code
_entity_poly.pdbx_strand_id
1 'polypeptide(L)'
;MFTFLHNIKCQYGGQCDDNDPKHLNEYDHPDCCIDGGNCQNVHQQHLFAYRHLPLCSDGFHCSNCKEFRHCKSICPYDNCSIQFHDKQHFENTIYSFRLPCPFTPYNCSMYVEFIQTGNTN
;
A
#
# COMPACT_ATOMS: atom_id res chain seq x y z
N MET A 1 27.02 -12.68 33.78
CA MET A 1 26.83 -11.46 32.96
C MET A 1 25.36 -11.43 32.57
N PHE A 2 24.60 -10.48 33.10
CA PHE A 2 23.16 -10.34 32.79
C PHE A 2 23.03 -9.53 31.51
N THR A 3 22.64 -10.18 30.41
CA THR A 3 22.27 -9.51 29.16
C THR A 3 20.91 -8.86 29.36
N PHE A 4 20.89 -7.53 29.43
CA PHE A 4 19.66 -6.74 29.38
C PHE A 4 18.98 -7.01 28.03
N LEU A 5 17.92 -7.82 28.03
CA LEU A 5 16.98 -7.93 26.93
C LEU A 5 16.24 -6.60 26.81
N HIS A 6 16.61 -5.78 25.82
CA HIS A 6 15.88 -4.56 25.50
C HIS A 6 14.55 -4.96 24.86
N ASN A 7 13.53 -5.13 25.71
CA ASN A 7 12.15 -5.42 25.30
C ASN A 7 11.44 -4.13 24.83
N ILE A 8 12.17 -3.23 24.16
CA ILE A 8 11.61 -2.01 23.61
C ILE A 8 11.13 -2.35 22.20
N LYS A 9 9.83 -2.58 22.08
CA LYS A 9 9.21 -2.81 20.78
C LYS A 9 9.36 -1.57 19.91
N CYS A 10 9.74 -1.75 18.65
CA CYS A 10 9.74 -0.67 17.69
C CYS A 10 8.31 -0.10 17.57
N GLN A 11 8.18 1.22 17.68
CA GLN A 11 6.89 1.91 17.57
C GLN A 11 6.21 1.72 16.21
N TYR A 12 6.99 1.42 15.17
CA TYR A 12 6.52 1.16 13.81
C TYR A 12 6.25 -0.33 13.55
N GLY A 13 6.60 -1.22 14.49
CA GLY A 13 6.35 -2.65 14.38
C GLY A 13 6.88 -3.26 13.07
N GLY A 14 6.01 -4.01 12.38
CA GLY A 14 6.32 -4.65 11.09
C GLY A 14 6.50 -3.67 9.92
N GLN A 15 6.07 -2.42 10.07
CA GLN A 15 6.19 -1.36 9.06
C GLN A 15 7.46 -0.52 9.22
N CYS A 16 8.40 -0.95 10.05
CA CYS A 16 9.64 -0.23 10.23
C CYS A 16 10.52 -0.38 8.98
N ASP A 17 10.83 0.75 8.34
CA ASP A 17 11.73 0.81 7.18
C ASP A 17 13.20 1.08 7.57
N ASP A 18 13.48 1.22 8.87
CA ASP A 18 14.83 1.47 9.38
C ASP A 18 15.64 0.17 9.40
N ASN A 19 16.63 0.11 8.51
CA ASN A 19 17.56 -1.00 8.37
C ASN A 19 18.93 -0.71 9.01
N ASP A 20 19.06 0.36 9.78
CA ASP A 20 20.29 0.66 10.49
C ASP A 20 20.60 -0.48 11.50
N PRO A 21 21.80 -1.07 11.46
CA PRO A 21 22.17 -2.16 12.36
C PRO A 21 22.05 -1.79 13.85
N LYS A 22 22.16 -0.50 14.20
CA LYS A 22 21.97 -0.01 15.56
C LYS A 22 20.49 -0.09 15.96
N HIS A 23 19.59 0.40 15.11
CA HIS A 23 18.14 0.34 15.35
C HIS A 23 17.65 -1.11 15.49
N LEU A 24 18.11 -2.01 14.60
CA LEU A 24 17.76 -3.42 14.63
C LEU A 24 18.31 -4.18 15.86
N ASN A 25 19.37 -3.67 16.50
CA ASN A 25 19.89 -4.21 17.75
C ASN A 25 19.24 -3.57 19.00
N GLU A 26 18.74 -2.33 18.88
CA GLU A 26 18.13 -1.58 19.98
C GLU A 26 16.64 -1.89 20.16
N TYR A 27 15.93 -2.23 19.07
CA TYR A 27 14.49 -2.43 19.06
C TYR A 27 14.07 -3.82 18.58
N ASP A 28 13.15 -4.43 19.33
CA ASP A 28 12.50 -5.67 18.92
C ASP A 28 11.46 -5.39 17.83
N HIS A 29 11.52 -6.18 16.75
CA HIS A 29 10.58 -6.14 15.66
C HIS A 29 9.82 -7.47 15.54
N PRO A 30 8.62 -7.48 14.93
CA PRO A 30 7.87 -8.71 14.71
C PRO A 30 8.58 -9.65 13.72
N ASP A 31 8.12 -10.90 13.70
CA ASP A 31 8.58 -11.90 12.74
C ASP A 31 8.29 -11.49 11.30
N CYS A 32 9.09 -12.00 10.37
CA CYS A 32 8.84 -11.83 8.94
C CYS A 32 7.55 -12.53 8.53
N CYS A 33 6.80 -11.91 7.62
CA CYS A 33 5.61 -12.49 7.03
C CYS A 33 5.95 -13.82 6.32
N ILE A 34 5.18 -14.87 6.62
CA ILE A 34 5.36 -16.20 6.02
C ILE A 34 5.18 -16.19 4.49
N ASP A 35 4.38 -15.26 3.97
CA ASP A 35 4.14 -15.11 2.54
C ASP A 35 5.27 -14.34 1.83
N GLY A 36 6.19 -13.72 2.60
CA GLY A 36 7.34 -12.99 2.10
C GLY A 36 6.98 -11.94 1.04
N GLY A 37 7.66 -12.00 -0.11
CA GLY A 37 7.42 -11.12 -1.26
C GLY A 37 6.08 -11.35 -1.99
N ASN A 38 5.37 -12.44 -1.68
CA ASN A 38 4.07 -12.78 -2.26
C ASN A 38 2.90 -12.36 -1.36
N CYS A 39 3.17 -11.75 -0.21
CA CYS A 39 2.10 -11.27 0.68
C CYS A 39 1.21 -10.25 -0.04
N GLN A 40 -0.08 -10.55 -0.15
CA GLN A 40 -1.10 -9.64 -0.70
C GLN A 40 -1.95 -8.98 0.40
N ASN A 41 -1.68 -9.29 1.67
CA ASN A 41 -2.43 -8.76 2.78
C ASN A 41 -1.97 -7.34 3.11
N VAL A 42 -2.75 -6.37 2.65
CA VAL A 42 -2.49 -4.94 2.87
C VAL A 42 -3.20 -4.38 4.11
N HIS A 43 -3.87 -5.21 4.91
CA HIS A 43 -4.54 -4.72 6.11
C HIS A 43 -3.52 -4.20 7.12
N GLN A 44 -3.79 -3.02 7.68
CA GLN A 44 -2.87 -2.34 8.62
C GLN A 44 -2.51 -3.22 9.83
N GLN A 45 -3.46 -4.02 10.32
CA GLN A 45 -3.20 -4.97 11.41
C GLN A 45 -2.15 -6.02 11.03
N HIS A 46 -2.17 -6.52 9.78
CA HIS A 46 -1.19 -7.47 9.29
C HIS A 46 0.18 -6.81 9.06
N LEU A 47 0.19 -5.64 8.43
CA LEU A 47 1.41 -4.87 8.18
C LEU A 47 2.13 -4.46 9.48
N PHE A 48 1.38 -4.16 10.54
CA PHE A 48 1.96 -3.85 11.84
C PHE A 48 2.46 -5.10 12.57
N ALA A 49 1.79 -6.24 12.39
CA ALA A 49 2.09 -7.49 13.09
C ALA A 49 3.24 -8.29 12.47
N TYR A 50 3.61 -8.06 11.21
CA TYR A 50 4.66 -8.81 10.53
C TYR A 50 5.54 -7.89 9.70
N ARG A 51 6.83 -8.19 9.65
CA ARG A 51 7.77 -7.50 8.76
C ARG A 51 7.61 -8.00 7.33
N HIS A 52 7.70 -7.09 6.36
CA HIS A 52 7.67 -7.41 4.94
C HIS A 52 8.93 -6.93 4.23
N LEU A 53 9.18 -7.50 3.05
CA LEU A 53 10.12 -6.91 2.10
C LEU A 53 9.59 -5.56 1.61
N PRO A 54 10.48 -4.62 1.22
CA PRO A 54 10.07 -3.33 0.67
C PRO A 54 9.13 -3.51 -0.54
N LEU A 55 8.23 -2.54 -0.73
CA LEU A 55 7.39 -2.50 -1.93
C LEU A 55 8.25 -2.23 -3.16
N CYS A 56 8.02 -3.01 -4.22
CA CYS A 56 8.66 -2.74 -5.49
C CYS A 56 8.13 -1.43 -6.09
N SER A 57 9.02 -0.56 -6.56
CA SER A 57 8.64 0.67 -7.28
C SER A 57 7.87 0.38 -8.57
N ASP A 58 8.17 -0.74 -9.23
CA ASP A 58 7.49 -1.20 -10.45
C ASP A 58 6.20 -1.98 -10.15
N GLY A 59 5.88 -2.18 -8.86
CA GLY A 59 4.65 -2.79 -8.39
C GLY A 59 4.38 -4.17 -8.99
N PHE A 60 3.14 -4.43 -9.38
CA PHE A 60 2.72 -5.73 -9.91
C PHE A 60 3.32 -6.08 -11.29
N HIS A 61 3.91 -5.11 -12.00
CA HIS A 61 4.49 -5.32 -13.33
C HIS A 61 5.96 -5.77 -13.31
N CYS A 62 6.59 -5.84 -12.13
CA CYS A 62 7.97 -6.29 -12.00
C CYS A 62 8.08 -7.81 -12.23
N SER A 63 9.12 -8.22 -12.97
CA SER A 63 9.43 -9.62 -13.25
C SER A 63 10.43 -10.26 -12.26
N ASN A 64 10.94 -9.48 -11.28
CA ASN A 64 12.00 -9.92 -10.38
C ASN A 64 11.50 -10.08 -8.93
N CYS A 65 11.00 -11.27 -8.61
CA CYS A 65 10.18 -11.52 -7.42
C CYS A 65 10.92 -11.87 -6.11
N LYS A 66 12.24 -11.66 -6.01
CA LYS A 66 13.04 -12.20 -4.88
C LYS A 66 13.30 -11.22 -3.74
N GLU A 67 13.40 -9.92 -4.03
CA GLU A 67 13.86 -8.92 -3.05
C GLU A 67 12.77 -7.93 -2.63
N PHE A 68 11.66 -7.89 -3.38
CA PHE A 68 10.58 -6.94 -3.18
C PHE A 68 9.23 -7.62 -3.12
N ARG A 69 8.29 -6.96 -2.44
CA ARG A 69 6.89 -7.35 -2.45
C ARG A 69 6.18 -6.72 -3.66
N HIS A 70 5.49 -7.56 -4.42
CA HIS A 70 4.78 -7.17 -5.65
C HIS A 70 3.27 -7.25 -5.44
N CYS A 71 2.76 -6.53 -4.44
CA CYS A 71 1.33 -6.39 -4.20
C CYS A 71 0.86 -5.02 -4.68
N LYS A 72 -0.45 -4.89 -4.90
CA LYS A 72 -1.06 -3.56 -5.08
C LYS A 72 -0.84 -2.74 -3.82
N SER A 73 -0.55 -1.45 -3.98
CA SER A 73 -0.43 -0.51 -2.87
C SER A 73 -1.80 0.05 -2.51
N ILE A 74 -2.01 0.49 -1.27
CA ILE A 74 -3.23 1.24 -0.92
C ILE A 74 -3.08 2.68 -1.43
N CYS A 75 -4.15 3.25 -2.01
CA CYS A 75 -4.12 4.63 -2.46
C CYS A 75 -3.98 5.56 -1.25
N PRO A 76 -3.01 6.49 -1.21
CA PRO A 76 -2.82 7.38 -0.07
C PRO A 76 -4.04 8.30 0.17
N TYR A 77 -4.81 8.56 -0.89
CA TYR A 77 -6.03 9.36 -0.83
C TYR A 77 -7.30 8.51 -0.77
N ASP A 78 -7.19 7.18 -0.89
CA ASP A 78 -8.30 6.23 -0.86
C ASP A 78 -9.57 6.73 -1.58
N ASN A 79 -10.67 6.94 -0.85
CA ASN A 79 -11.96 7.43 -1.34
C ASN A 79 -11.97 8.89 -1.82
N CYS A 80 -10.93 9.65 -1.50
CA CYS A 80 -10.69 11.01 -1.96
C CYS A 80 -9.69 11.07 -3.11
N SER A 81 -9.23 9.93 -3.63
CA SER A 81 -8.31 9.91 -4.77
C SER A 81 -8.96 10.53 -5.99
N ILE A 82 -8.28 11.49 -6.61
CA ILE A 82 -8.65 12.04 -7.92
C ILE A 82 -8.11 11.18 -9.08
N GLN A 83 -7.19 10.26 -8.78
CA GLN A 83 -6.49 9.43 -9.76
C GLN A 83 -7.22 8.12 -10.07
N PHE A 84 -8.41 7.87 -9.49
CA PHE A 84 -9.20 6.67 -9.78
C PHE A 84 -9.67 6.56 -11.24
N HIS A 85 -9.58 7.65 -12.00
CA HIS A 85 -9.84 7.69 -13.44
C HIS A 85 -8.66 7.21 -14.28
N ASP A 86 -7.45 7.28 -13.73
CA ASP A 86 -6.27 6.73 -14.38
C ASP A 86 -6.35 5.21 -14.28
N LYS A 87 -6.49 4.54 -15.43
CA LYS A 87 -6.63 3.09 -15.50
C LYS A 87 -5.43 2.37 -14.90
N GLN A 88 -4.22 2.86 -15.12
CA GLN A 88 -3.00 2.25 -14.61
C GLN A 88 -2.91 2.39 -13.09
N HIS A 89 -3.23 3.57 -12.55
CA HIS A 89 -3.30 3.78 -11.11
C HIS A 89 -4.40 2.91 -10.49
N PHE A 90 -5.60 2.88 -11.09
CA PHE A 90 -6.73 2.11 -10.58
C PHE A 90 -6.47 0.60 -10.57
N GLU A 91 -5.86 0.05 -11.61
CA GLU A 91 -5.53 -1.38 -11.68
C GLU A 91 -4.45 -1.78 -10.67
N ASN A 92 -3.50 -0.88 -10.39
CA ASN A 92 -2.34 -1.15 -9.53
C ASN A 92 -2.53 -0.75 -8.06
N THR A 93 -3.64 -0.12 -7.72
CA THR A 93 -3.90 0.42 -6.38
C THR A 93 -5.15 -0.19 -5.76
N ILE A 94 -5.14 -0.39 -4.45
CA ILE A 94 -6.27 -0.85 -3.64
C ILE A 94 -6.99 0.37 -3.08
N TYR A 95 -8.32 0.33 -3.20
CA TYR A 95 -9.24 1.30 -2.65
C TYR A 95 -10.20 0.60 -1.69
N SER A 96 -10.61 1.30 -0.64
CA SER A 96 -11.62 0.84 0.33
C SER A 96 -13.04 1.00 -0.20
N PHE A 97 -13.26 1.86 -1.20
CA PHE A 97 -14.58 2.02 -1.81
C PHE A 97 -14.89 0.85 -2.76
N ARG A 98 -16.19 0.52 -2.86
CA ARG A 98 -16.65 -0.49 -3.82
C ARG A 98 -16.25 -0.07 -5.22
N LEU A 99 -15.83 -1.05 -6.03
CA LEU A 99 -15.54 -0.87 -7.46
C LEU A 99 -16.55 0.13 -8.05
N PRO A 100 -16.07 1.29 -8.54
CA PRO A 100 -16.94 2.25 -9.17
C PRO A 100 -17.63 1.54 -10.33
N CYS A 101 -18.88 1.92 -10.60
CA CYS A 101 -19.63 1.36 -11.71
C CYS A 101 -18.76 1.40 -12.97
N PRO A 102 -18.81 0.39 -13.89
CA PRO A 102 -18.03 0.41 -15.14
C PRO A 102 -18.20 1.71 -15.95
N PHE A 103 -19.28 2.44 -15.69
CA PHE A 103 -19.65 3.70 -16.31
C PHE A 103 -19.20 4.95 -15.53
N THR A 104 -18.49 4.81 -14.41
CA THR A 104 -17.93 5.91 -13.62
C THR A 104 -16.42 6.01 -13.90
N PRO A 105 -15.89 7.18 -14.31
CA PRO A 105 -16.56 8.48 -14.49
C PRO A 105 -17.25 8.69 -15.83
N TYR A 106 -16.89 7.92 -16.86
CA TYR A 106 -17.02 8.33 -18.26
C TYR A 106 -18.47 8.39 -18.78
N ASN A 107 -19.44 7.95 -17.99
CA ASN A 107 -20.87 7.99 -18.28
C ASN A 107 -21.72 8.29 -17.03
N CYS A 108 -21.15 8.96 -16.02
CA CYS A 108 -21.99 9.54 -14.98
C CYS A 108 -22.86 10.62 -15.64
N SER A 109 -24.19 10.47 -15.63
CA SER A 109 -25.11 11.46 -16.24
C SER A 109 -24.81 12.88 -15.74
N MET A 110 -24.47 13.01 -14.46
CA MET A 110 -24.06 14.27 -13.85
C MET A 110 -22.74 14.84 -14.41
N TYR A 111 -21.76 13.98 -14.76
CA TYR A 111 -20.49 14.41 -15.36
C TYR A 111 -20.68 14.80 -16.83
N VAL A 112 -21.50 14.05 -17.57
CA VAL A 112 -21.87 14.38 -18.95
C VAL A 112 -22.59 15.73 -19.00
N GLU A 113 -23.55 15.96 -18.11
CA GLU A 113 -24.24 17.24 -17.96
C GLU A 113 -23.28 18.38 -17.56
N PHE A 114 -22.32 18.13 -16.66
CA PHE A 114 -21.31 19.11 -16.26
C PHE A 114 -20.40 19.53 -17.44
N ILE A 115 -19.91 18.59 -18.25
CA ILE A 115 -19.08 18.90 -19.42
C ILE A 115 -19.90 19.60 -20.52
N GLN A 116 -21.17 19.24 -20.68
CA GLN A 116 -22.06 19.87 -21.66
C GLN A 116 -22.47 21.28 -21.25
N THR A 117 -22.65 21.55 -19.96
CA THR A 117 -23.01 22.88 -19.43
C THR A 117 -21.80 23.81 -19.32
N GLY A 118 -20.59 23.28 -19.16
CA GLY A 118 -19.34 24.07 -19.13
C GLY A 118 -18.84 24.58 -20.49
N ASN A 119 -19.46 24.16 -21.60
CA ASN A 119 -19.12 24.60 -22.97
C ASN A 119 -20.06 25.66 -23.54
N THR A 120 -20.95 26.24 -22.71
CA THR A 120 -21.75 27.42 -23.07
C THR A 120 -21.46 28.58 -22.13
N ASN A 121 -20.30 29.22 -22.33
CA ASN A 121 -20.01 30.67 -22.27
C ASN A 121 -18.52 30.92 -22.01
#